data_AF-A0A382CQR9-F1
#
_entry.id   AF-A0A382CQR9-F1
#
_cell.length_a   1.000
_cell.length_b   1.000
_cell.length_c   1.000
_cell.angle_alpha   90.00
_cell.angle_beta   90.00
_cell.angle_gamma   90.00
#
_symmetry.space_group_name_H-M   'P 1'
#
loop_
_entity.id
_entity.type
_entity.pdbx_description
1 polymer ?
#
loop_
_entity_poly.entity_id
_entity_poly.type
_entity_poly.pdbx_seq_one_letter_code
_entity_poly.pdbx_strand_id
1 'polypeptide(L)'
;MEYISTRNIQKIFSFKDVFLKGLAPDGGLFVPKKISLYTSQEIEKLRGLSYKELAVKIILNFCSEEFNEIEIKNLVDNSYKNFRVEDVVALKKLGKINLLELFHGPTLAFKDIAMQVIGNMYEKILKKNNLKINVVV
;
A
#
# COMPACT_ATOMS: atom_id res chain seq x y z
N MET A 1 -7.80 -2.43 -12.02
CA MET A 1 -8.38 -1.36 -11.20
C MET A 1 -8.20 -0.05 -11.94
N GLU A 2 -9.28 0.69 -12.12
CA GLU A 2 -9.27 2.01 -12.76
C GLU A 2 -9.15 3.12 -11.72
N TYR A 3 -8.37 4.16 -12.04
CA TYR A 3 -8.22 5.37 -11.23
C TYR A 3 -8.70 6.60 -12.00
N ILE A 4 -9.15 7.62 -11.26
CA ILE A 4 -9.62 8.91 -11.78
C ILE A 4 -8.95 10.05 -11.01
N SER A 5 -8.96 11.26 -11.58
CA SER A 5 -8.58 12.46 -10.83
C SER A 5 -9.78 12.97 -10.03
N THR A 6 -9.54 13.46 -8.81
CA THR A 6 -10.54 14.19 -8.03
C THR A 6 -11.07 15.44 -8.71
N ARG A 7 -10.40 15.94 -9.76
CA ARG A 7 -10.81 17.12 -10.54
C ARG A 7 -11.33 16.79 -11.94
N ASN A 8 -11.10 15.56 -12.42
CA ASN A 8 -11.58 15.11 -13.71
C ASN A 8 -11.84 13.59 -13.68
N ILE A 9 -13.12 13.25 -13.63
CA ILE A 9 -13.60 11.86 -13.58
C ILE A 9 -13.73 11.21 -14.96
N GLN A 10 -13.53 11.96 -16.06
CA GLN A 10 -13.65 11.45 -17.42
C GLN A 10 -12.38 10.73 -17.88
N LYS A 11 -11.22 11.09 -17.33
CA LYS A 11 -9.94 10.42 -17.63
C LYS A 11 -9.73 9.24 -16.70
N ILE A 12 -9.39 8.10 -17.29
CA ILE A 12 -9.11 6.85 -16.59
C ILE A 12 -7.59 6.58 -16.64
N PHE A 13 -7.05 6.11 -15.52
CA PHE A 13 -5.64 5.80 -15.35
C PHE A 13 -5.48 4.38 -14.79
N SER A 14 -4.41 3.69 -15.19
CA SER A 14 -4.01 2.42 -14.58
C SER A 14 -3.30 2.65 -13.24
N PHE A 15 -3.15 1.59 -12.42
CA PHE A 15 -2.33 1.67 -11.19
C PHE A 15 -0.92 2.17 -11.48
N LYS A 16 -0.27 1.65 -12.54
CA LYS A 16 1.08 2.06 -12.92
C LYS A 16 1.16 3.54 -13.29
N ASP A 17 0.17 4.06 -14.01
CA ASP A 17 0.11 5.48 -14.37
C ASP A 17 0.07 6.37 -13.12
N VAL A 18 -0.80 6.04 -12.16
CA VAL A 18 -0.97 6.86 -10.95
C VAL A 18 0.23 6.73 -10.02
N PHE A 19 0.81 5.53 -9.93
CA PHE A 19 1.96 5.25 -9.06
C PHE A 19 3.22 5.99 -9.53
N LEU A 20 3.50 6.02 -10.84
CA LEU A 20 4.69 6.69 -11.39
C LEU A 20 4.53 8.20 -11.52
N LYS A 21 3.31 8.72 -11.72
CA LYS A 21 3.08 10.17 -11.84
C LYS A 21 3.03 10.88 -10.49
N GLY A 22 2.52 10.21 -9.45
CA GLY A 22 2.29 10.79 -8.12
C GLY A 22 1.12 11.77 -8.07
N LEU A 23 1.10 12.82 -8.92
CA LEU A 23 0.05 13.83 -8.99
C LEU A 23 -0.70 13.78 -10.33
N ALA A 24 -2.01 14.05 -10.32
CA ALA A 24 -2.78 14.12 -11.56
C ALA A 24 -2.41 15.35 -12.39
N PRO A 25 -2.44 15.28 -13.75
CA PRO A 25 -2.04 16.40 -14.61
C PRO A 25 -2.88 17.68 -14.46
N ASP A 26 -4.08 17.57 -13.89
CA ASP A 26 -4.99 18.68 -13.60
C ASP A 26 -4.81 19.25 -12.17
N GLY A 27 -3.74 18.82 -11.48
CA GLY A 27 -3.44 19.19 -10.09
C GLY A 27 -4.36 18.53 -9.05
N GLY A 28 -5.21 17.58 -9.46
CA GLY A 28 -5.99 16.74 -8.56
C GLY A 28 -5.18 15.58 -7.98
N LEU A 29 -5.85 14.78 -7.14
CA LEU A 29 -5.30 13.54 -6.62
C LEU A 29 -5.89 12.35 -7.37
N PHE A 30 -5.10 11.28 -7.53
CA PHE A 30 -5.63 10.04 -8.06
C PHE A 30 -6.38 9.27 -6.97
N VAL A 31 -7.58 8.80 -7.30
CA VAL A 31 -8.39 7.94 -6.44
C VAL A 31 -8.94 6.76 -7.25
N PRO A 32 -9.16 5.59 -6.63
CA PRO A 32 -9.82 4.48 -7.30
C PRO A 32 -11.21 4.91 -7.79
N LYS A 33 -11.56 4.56 -9.03
CA LYS A 33 -12.88 4.86 -9.59
C LYS A 33 -14.00 4.13 -8.84
N LYS A 34 -13.69 2.96 -8.27
CA LYS A 34 -14.55 2.19 -7.38
C LYS A 34 -13.72 1.64 -6.23
N ILE A 35 -14.29 1.64 -5.03
CA ILE A 35 -13.68 1.05 -3.84
C ILE A 35 -14.36 -0.29 -3.58
N SER A 36 -13.57 -1.34 -3.39
CA SER A 36 -14.07 -2.66 -3.00
C SER A 36 -14.72 -2.58 -1.61
N LEU A 37 -15.97 -3.04 -1.52
CA LEU A 37 -16.67 -3.16 -0.25
C LEU A 37 -16.47 -4.56 0.32
N TYR A 38 -16.39 -4.66 1.63
CA TYR A 38 -16.35 -5.94 2.34
C TYR A 38 -17.68 -6.19 3.03
N THR A 39 -18.21 -7.40 2.85
CA THR A 39 -19.31 -7.94 3.66
C THR A 39 -18.81 -8.28 5.06
N SER A 40 -19.72 -8.39 6.03
CA SER A 40 -19.38 -8.80 7.39
C SER A 40 -18.67 -10.17 7.43
N GLN A 41 -19.04 -11.09 6.55
CA GLN A 41 -18.41 -12.41 6.44
C GLN A 41 -16.98 -12.31 5.91
N GLU A 42 -16.70 -11.41 4.96
CA GLU A 42 -15.34 -11.18 4.48
C GLU A 42 -14.49 -10.51 5.55
N ILE A 43 -15.01 -9.52 6.27
CA ILE A 43 -14.32 -8.89 7.40
C ILE A 43 -13.96 -9.93 8.47
N GLU A 44 -14.87 -10.86 8.78
CA GLU A 44 -14.58 -11.93 9.75
C GLU A 44 -13.42 -12.82 9.30
N LYS A 45 -13.32 -13.12 7.99
CA LYS A 45 -12.18 -13.85 7.43
C LYS A 45 -10.86 -13.08 7.51
N LEU A 46 -10.90 -11.75 7.58
CA LEU A 46 -9.69 -10.93 7.74
C LEU A 46 -9.14 -10.93 9.17
N ARG A 47 -9.98 -11.23 10.18
CA ARG A 47 -9.59 -11.14 11.60
C ARG A 47 -8.41 -12.05 11.97
N GLY A 48 -8.32 -13.24 11.37
CA GLY A 48 -7.30 -14.24 11.70
C GLY A 48 -5.97 -14.07 10.98
N LEU A 49 -5.81 -13.03 10.15
CA LEU A 49 -4.63 -12.83 9.34
C LEU A 49 -3.55 -12.08 10.10
N SER A 50 -2.29 -12.44 9.89
CA SER A 50 -1.14 -11.61 10.27
C SER A 50 -1.19 -10.27 9.53
N TYR A 51 -0.45 -9.28 10.03
CA TYR A 51 -0.39 -7.97 9.37
C TYR A 51 0.03 -8.06 7.89
N LYS A 52 1.00 -8.94 7.59
CA LYS A 52 1.52 -9.14 6.24
C LYS A 52 0.47 -9.75 5.32
N GLU A 53 -0.23 -10.80 5.77
CA GLU A 53 -1.31 -11.42 4.99
C GLU A 53 -2.47 -10.46 4.73
N LEU A 54 -2.83 -9.67 5.75
CA LEU A 54 -3.85 -8.63 5.62
C LEU A 54 -3.43 -7.55 4.63
N ALA A 55 -2.18 -7.08 4.71
CA ALA A 55 -1.62 -6.10 3.79
C ALA A 55 -1.64 -6.62 2.35
N VAL A 56 -1.26 -7.87 2.09
CA VAL A 56 -1.33 -8.49 0.76
C VAL A 56 -2.76 -8.44 0.20
N LYS A 57 -3.75 -8.89 0.99
CA LYS A 57 -5.16 -8.89 0.55
C LYS A 57 -5.69 -7.49 0.26
N ILE A 58 -5.39 -6.52 1.12
CA ILE A 58 -5.88 -5.14 0.95
C ILE A 58 -5.20 -4.47 -0.23
N ILE A 59 -3.87 -4.56 -0.34
CA ILE A 59 -3.09 -3.89 -1.40
C ILE A 59 -3.47 -4.44 -2.78
N LEU A 60 -3.66 -5.76 -2.92
CA LEU A 60 -4.04 -6.38 -4.19
C LEU A 60 -5.34 -5.82 -4.78
N ASN A 61 -6.30 -5.42 -3.95
CA ASN A 61 -7.54 -4.81 -4.44
C ASN A 61 -7.29 -3.54 -5.26
N PHE A 62 -6.16 -2.86 -5.03
CA PHE A 62 -5.81 -1.60 -5.67
C PHE A 62 -4.89 -1.77 -6.87
N CYS A 63 -4.14 -2.88 -6.96
CA CYS A 63 -3.05 -3.03 -7.93
C CYS A 63 -2.98 -4.41 -8.63
N SER A 64 -4.03 -5.22 -8.57
CA SER A 64 -4.08 -6.59 -9.14
C SER A 64 -3.82 -6.71 -10.64
N GLU A 65 -3.98 -5.62 -11.40
CA GLU A 65 -3.63 -5.58 -12.83
C GLU A 65 -2.13 -5.34 -13.07
N GLU A 66 -1.40 -4.79 -12.10
CA GLU A 66 0.04 -4.54 -12.21
C GLU A 66 0.87 -5.67 -11.58
N PHE A 67 0.39 -6.24 -10.47
CA PHE A 67 1.07 -7.26 -9.70
C PHE A 67 0.16 -8.45 -9.43
N ASN A 68 0.72 -9.66 -9.52
CA ASN A 68 0.04 -10.85 -9.02
C ASN A 68 0.22 -11.03 -7.50
N GLU A 69 -0.53 -11.96 -6.91
CA GLU A 69 -0.51 -12.20 -5.46
C GLU A 69 0.87 -12.62 -4.93
N ILE A 70 1.60 -13.44 -5.67
CA ILE A 70 2.95 -13.89 -5.28
C ILE A 70 3.92 -12.70 -5.26
N GLU A 71 3.81 -11.79 -6.24
CA GLU A 71 4.64 -10.59 -6.30
C GLU A 71 4.35 -9.64 -5.13
N ILE A 72 3.07 -9.39 -4.81
CA ILE A 72 2.71 -8.55 -3.67
C ILE A 72 3.12 -9.20 -2.35
N LYS A 73 2.98 -10.52 -2.21
CA LYS A 73 3.43 -11.24 -1.01
C LYS A 73 4.93 -11.05 -0.78
N ASN A 74 5.76 -11.35 -1.78
CA ASN A 74 7.21 -11.17 -1.68
C ASN A 74 7.59 -9.71 -1.40
N LEU A 75 6.87 -8.76 -2.00
CA LEU A 75 7.08 -7.33 -1.78
C LEU A 75 6.77 -6.91 -0.34
N VAL A 76 5.62 -7.33 0.19
CA VAL A 76 5.19 -7.04 1.57
C VAL A 76 6.16 -7.67 2.57
N ASP A 77 6.56 -8.92 2.36
CA ASP A 77 7.52 -9.62 3.21
C ASP A 77 8.86 -8.88 3.26
N ASN A 78 9.36 -8.44 2.09
CA ASN A 78 10.60 -7.66 2.00
C ASN A 78 10.48 -6.26 2.63
N SER A 79 9.32 -5.62 2.48
CA SER A 79 9.08 -4.26 2.99
C SER A 79 9.05 -4.21 4.52
N TYR A 80 8.52 -5.27 5.15
CA TYR A 80 8.33 -5.28 6.59
C TYR A 80 9.37 -6.09 7.37
N LYS A 81 10.42 -6.60 6.70
CA LYS A 81 11.48 -7.41 7.34
C LYS A 81 12.27 -6.69 8.45
N ASN A 82 12.36 -5.35 8.37
CA ASN A 82 13.16 -4.53 9.29
C ASN A 82 12.32 -3.88 10.41
N PHE A 83 11.07 -4.30 10.57
CA PHE A 83 10.24 -3.85 11.70
C PHE A 83 10.60 -4.65 12.95
N ARG A 84 10.66 -3.97 14.09
CA ARG A 84 11.10 -4.56 15.37
C ARG A 84 10.03 -5.36 16.10
N VAL A 85 8.83 -5.45 15.54
CA VAL A 85 7.70 -6.25 16.06
C VAL A 85 7.17 -7.14 14.95
N GLU A 86 6.70 -8.33 15.32
CA GLU A 86 6.31 -9.39 14.37
C GLU A 86 5.20 -8.95 13.41
N ASP A 87 4.16 -8.30 13.93
CA ASP A 87 3.00 -7.83 13.17
C ASP A 87 3.12 -6.38 12.67
N VAL A 88 4.35 -5.86 12.50
CA VAL A 88 4.65 -4.51 11.95
C VAL A 88 4.19 -3.34 12.83
N VAL A 89 3.00 -3.42 13.40
CA VAL A 89 2.38 -2.47 14.32
C VAL A 89 2.02 -3.20 15.62
N ALA A 90 1.95 -2.47 16.73
CA ALA A 90 1.55 -3.05 18.02
C ALA A 90 0.40 -2.23 18.63
N LEU A 91 -0.52 -2.92 19.31
CA LEU A 91 -1.57 -2.28 20.11
C LEU A 91 -1.18 -2.34 21.59
N LYS A 92 -1.02 -1.17 22.21
CA LYS A 92 -0.73 -1.03 23.63
C LYS A 92 -1.93 -0.45 24.36
N LYS A 93 -2.40 -1.16 25.38
CA LYS A 93 -3.51 -0.70 26.22
C LYS A 93 -3.00 0.22 27.33
N LEU A 94 -3.59 1.41 27.42
CA LEU A 94 -3.35 2.42 28.44
C LEU A 94 -4.65 2.66 29.19
N GLY A 95 -4.95 1.77 30.15
CA GLY A 95 -6.23 1.76 30.86
C GLY A 95 -7.41 1.50 29.92
N LYS A 96 -8.24 2.52 29.67
CA LYS A 96 -9.37 2.46 28.73
C LYS A 96 -9.02 2.89 27.30
N ILE A 97 -7.80 3.38 27.06
CA ILE A 97 -7.33 3.87 25.77
C ILE A 97 -6.47 2.79 25.10
N ASN A 98 -6.56 2.65 23.78
CA ASN A 98 -5.64 1.84 22.99
C ASN A 98 -4.73 2.76 22.19
N LEU A 99 -3.42 2.54 22.29
CA LEU A 99 -2.40 3.19 21.48
C LEU A 99 -1.98 2.24 20.36
N LEU A 100 -2.10 2.69 19.12
CA LEU A 100 -1.55 1.98 17.96
C LEU A 100 -0.14 2.50 17.67
N GLU A 101 0.85 1.68 17.98
CA GLU A 101 2.25 2.00 17.78
C GLU A 101 2.66 1.73 16.32
N LEU A 102 2.95 2.80 15.59
CA LEU A 102 3.33 2.77 14.16
C LEU A 102 4.81 3.07 13.93
N PHE A 103 5.62 3.13 15.00
CA PHE A 103 7.01 3.59 14.98
C PHE A 103 8.02 2.44 15.05
N HIS A 104 7.61 1.19 14.76
CA HIS A 104 8.48 0.02 14.85
C HIS A 104 9.38 -0.20 13.62
N GLY A 105 9.24 0.66 12.61
CA GLY A 105 10.06 0.66 11.40
C GLY A 105 11.45 1.29 11.56
N PRO A 106 12.25 1.30 10.48
CA PRO A 106 13.67 1.69 10.50
C PRO A 106 13.94 3.16 10.86
N THR A 107 12.98 4.07 10.64
CA THR A 107 13.13 5.51 10.93
C THR A 107 12.36 5.95 12.18
N LEU A 108 11.76 5.00 12.90
CA LEU A 108 10.98 5.23 14.12
C LEU A 108 9.73 6.11 13.90
N ALA A 109 9.17 6.11 12.67
CA ALA A 109 8.03 6.93 12.32
C ALA A 109 7.02 6.17 11.46
N PHE A 110 5.75 6.56 11.55
CA PHE A 110 4.65 5.90 10.84
C PHE A 110 4.82 5.87 9.31
N LYS A 111 5.61 6.81 8.74
CA LYS A 111 5.92 6.87 7.31
C LYS A 111 6.58 5.59 6.81
N ASP A 112 7.29 4.87 7.68
CA ASP A 112 7.94 3.60 7.33
C ASP A 112 6.95 2.57 6.77
N ILE A 113 5.72 2.53 7.28
CA ILE A 113 4.71 1.56 6.84
C ILE A 113 4.41 1.71 5.35
N ALA A 114 4.22 2.94 4.89
CA ALA A 114 3.96 3.21 3.48
C ALA A 114 5.25 3.19 2.64
N MET A 115 6.30 3.87 3.11
CA MET A 115 7.52 4.10 2.33
C MET A 115 8.29 2.82 2.02
N GLN A 116 8.31 1.84 2.93
CA GLN A 116 8.97 0.56 2.66
C GLN A 116 8.27 -0.20 1.51
N VAL A 117 6.93 -0.23 1.51
CA VAL A 117 6.14 -0.87 0.43
C VAL A 117 6.30 -0.12 -0.89
N ILE A 118 6.16 1.21 -0.87
CA ILE A 118 6.28 2.06 -2.05
C ILE A 118 7.68 1.92 -2.68
N GLY A 119 8.74 1.90 -1.88
CA GLY A 119 10.11 1.70 -2.37
C GLY A 119 10.27 0.39 -3.14
N ASN A 120 9.81 -0.73 -2.56
CA ASN A 120 9.88 -2.03 -3.24
C ASN A 120 8.96 -2.09 -4.48
N MET A 121 7.80 -1.41 -4.48
CA MET A 121 6.92 -1.32 -5.66
C MET A 121 7.61 -0.58 -6.81
N TYR A 122 8.27 0.55 -6.51
CA TYR A 122 9.08 1.27 -7.49
C TYR A 122 10.16 0.39 -8.09
N GLU A 123 10.97 -0.27 -7.26
CA GLU A 123 12.04 -1.15 -7.74
C GLU A 123 11.51 -2.20 -8.72
N LYS A 124 10.41 -2.85 -8.36
CA LYS A 124 9.77 -3.89 -9.19
C LYS A 124 9.22 -3.34 -10.51
N ILE A 125 8.47 -2.23 -10.47
CA ILE A 125 7.90 -1.60 -11.68
C ILE A 125 9.02 -1.11 -12.60
N LEU A 126 10.02 -0.43 -12.06
CA LEU A 126 11.14 0.11 -12.85
C LEU A 126 11.94 -1.02 -13.51
N LYS A 127 12.25 -2.09 -12.78
CA LYS A 127 12.97 -3.25 -13.32
C LYS A 127 12.17 -3.96 -14.42
N LYS A 128 10.87 -4.17 -14.23
CA LYS A 128 9.97 -4.81 -15.22
C LYS A 128 9.87 -4.03 -16.52
N ASN A 129 9.99 -2.70 -16.45
CA ASN A 129 9.80 -1.81 -17.60
C ASN A 129 11.12 -1.21 -18.13
N ASN A 130 12.27 -1.62 -17.58
CA ASN A 130 13.59 -1.03 -17.89
C ASN A 130 13.60 0.51 -17.79
N LEU A 131 12.96 1.04 -16.76
CA LEU A 131 12.85 2.46 -16.48
C LEU A 131 13.81 2.88 -15.36
N LYS A 132 14.10 4.18 -15.29
CA LYS A 132 14.84 4.81 -14.19
C LYS A 132 14.02 5.96 -13.62
N ILE A 133 14.08 6.13 -12.31
CA ILE A 133 13.53 7.30 -11.61
C ILE A 133 14.63 7.93 -10.76
N ASN A 134 14.68 9.26 -10.74
CA ASN A 134 15.53 10.01 -9.83
C ASN A 134 14.61 10.66 -8.79
N VAL A 135 14.69 10.20 -7.55
CA VAL A 135 13.94 10.78 -6.44
C VAL A 135 14.74 11.96 -5.89
N VAL A 136 14.11 13.12 -5.81
CA VAL A 136 14.67 14.33 -5.19
C VAL A 136 13.85 14.64 -3.95
N VAL A 137 14.53 14.83 -2.82
CA VAL A 137 13.94 15.12 -1.51
C VAL A 137 14.34 16.51 -1.07
#